data_AF-A0A849QRN5-F1
#
_entry.id   AF-A0A849QRN5-F1
#
_cell.length_a   1.000
_cell.length_b   1.000
_cell.length_c   1.000
_cell.angle_alpha   90.00
_cell.angle_beta   90.00
_cell.angle_gamma   90.00
#
_symmetry.space_group_name_H-M   'P 1'
#
loop_
_entity.id
_entity.type
_entity.pdbx_description
1 polymer ?
#
loop_
_entity_poly.entity_id
_entity_poly.type
_entity_poly.pdbx_seq_one_letter_code
_entity_poly.pdbx_strand_id
1 'polypeptide(L)'
;MCWKLSELQGIVKVVFGTACITDIMCSGPGEDTLVSNSLDKDDNILILNDGILRGTIGARMDCRGTVRVEGNAYNGTGLLMRQGIVYVEGNAGMNTGSRLAGGTVVIRGKVDEFAGAYMRSGSLVIKEAKGYVGANMTGGAIFSKKKVPHSPPATPVKNSAENRKMLHRVLGIGQLEAMLYNKYEVGAEKEQYMKVHMRDGSVVLRKVE
;
A
#
# COMPACT_ATOMS: atom_id res chain seq x y z
N MET A 1 3.25 -4.29 14.56
CA MET A 1 3.42 -5.57 15.28
C MET A 1 4.90 -5.61 15.63
N CYS A 2 5.25 -5.53 16.92
CA CYS A 2 6.65 -5.45 17.36
C CYS A 2 7.38 -6.74 16.97
N TRP A 3 8.51 -6.62 16.27
CA TRP A 3 9.38 -7.74 15.96
C TRP A 3 10.21 -8.09 17.19
N LYS A 4 10.31 -9.38 17.54
CA LYS A 4 11.21 -9.87 18.61
C LYS A 4 12.66 -9.79 18.11
N LEU A 5 13.54 -9.30 18.98
CA LEU A 5 14.95 -8.95 18.70
C LEU A 5 15.87 -10.10 18.26
N SER A 6 15.43 -11.37 18.27
CA SER A 6 16.28 -12.47 17.82
C SER A 6 16.50 -12.51 16.30
N GLU A 7 15.70 -11.77 15.53
CA GLU A 7 15.79 -11.69 14.06
C GLU A 7 16.29 -10.32 13.55
N LEU A 8 16.75 -9.44 14.46
CA LEU A 8 17.10 -8.05 14.15
C LEU A 8 18.59 -7.78 14.32
N GLN A 9 19.44 -8.45 13.55
CA GLN A 9 20.78 -7.91 13.29
C GLN A 9 20.62 -6.72 12.32
N GLY A 10 20.72 -5.48 12.84
CA GLY A 10 20.95 -4.28 12.01
C GLY A 10 20.02 -3.10 12.20
N ILE A 11 18.99 -3.19 13.07
CA ILE A 11 18.00 -2.11 13.17
C ILE A 11 18.52 -0.94 14.01
N VAL A 12 18.94 -1.20 15.24
CA VAL A 12 19.15 -0.20 16.27
C VAL A 12 20.06 -0.81 17.35
N LYS A 13 20.99 -0.05 17.94
CA LYS A 13 21.59 -0.48 19.22
C LYS A 13 20.58 -0.17 20.33
N VAL A 14 19.65 -1.10 20.53
CA VAL A 14 18.57 -0.97 21.52
C VAL A 14 19.17 -1.26 22.88
N VAL A 15 19.12 -0.28 23.79
CA VAL A 15 19.53 -0.51 25.18
C VAL A 15 18.37 -1.14 25.98
N PHE A 16 17.11 -0.82 25.66
CA PHE A 16 15.90 -1.44 26.25
C PHE A 16 14.65 -1.37 25.32
N GLY A 17 14.20 -2.49 24.72
CA GLY A 17 12.81 -2.66 24.20
C GLY A 17 12.60 -2.90 22.69
N THR A 18 11.46 -3.49 22.31
CA THR A 18 11.05 -3.64 20.89
C THR A 18 10.44 -2.34 20.37
N ALA A 19 11.03 -1.69 19.36
CA ALA A 19 10.46 -0.50 18.72
C ALA A 19 9.84 -0.83 17.36
N CYS A 20 8.60 -0.39 17.09
CA CYS A 20 8.03 -0.47 15.73
C CYS A 20 8.58 0.67 14.87
N ILE A 21 8.77 0.42 13.56
CA ILE A 21 9.12 1.46 12.57
C ILE A 21 8.14 2.64 12.65
N THR A 22 6.85 2.35 12.87
CA THR A 22 5.81 3.37 13.04
C THR A 22 5.96 4.15 14.33
N ASP A 23 6.45 3.54 15.41
CA ASP A 23 6.66 4.22 16.69
C ASP A 23 7.86 5.16 16.60
N ILE A 24 8.96 4.69 15.96
CA ILE A 24 10.13 5.52 15.64
C ILE A 24 9.71 6.72 14.79
N MET A 25 8.83 6.50 13.81
CA MET A 25 8.33 7.56 12.94
C MET A 25 7.40 8.55 13.67
N CYS A 26 6.53 8.09 14.56
CA CYS A 26 5.52 8.94 15.19
C CYS A 26 5.98 9.59 16.50
N SER A 27 6.86 8.93 17.26
CA SER A 27 7.30 9.36 18.58
C SER A 27 8.81 9.65 18.64
N GLY A 28 9.52 9.43 17.53
CA GLY A 28 10.97 9.45 17.49
C GLY A 28 11.58 8.14 18.03
N PRO A 29 12.89 7.94 17.86
CA PRO A 29 13.57 6.74 18.32
C PRO A 29 13.77 6.70 19.86
N GLY A 30 13.44 7.76 20.60
CA GLY A 30 13.72 7.80 22.05
C GLY A 30 15.22 7.81 22.33
N GLU A 31 15.70 6.89 23.18
CA GLU A 31 17.13 6.70 23.50
C GLU A 31 17.87 5.82 22.48
N ASP A 32 17.13 5.20 21.56
CA ASP A 32 17.67 4.26 20.60
C ASP A 32 18.43 4.97 19.47
N THR A 33 19.55 4.38 19.05
CA THR A 33 20.34 4.87 17.91
C THR A 33 20.09 4.01 16.68
N LEU A 34 19.64 4.67 15.60
CA LEU A 34 19.55 4.05 14.28
C LEU A 34 20.97 3.84 13.75
N VAL A 35 21.33 2.60 13.41
CA VAL A 35 22.70 2.27 13.00
C VAL A 35 22.84 2.35 11.49
N SER A 36 21.98 1.66 10.76
CA SER A 36 22.03 1.59 9.29
C SER A 36 21.04 2.52 8.62
N ASN A 37 19.92 2.80 9.29
CA ASN A 37 18.82 3.60 8.77
C ASN A 37 18.98 5.08 9.16
N SER A 38 18.42 5.99 8.35
CA SER A 38 18.50 7.44 8.60
C SER A 38 17.13 8.00 8.95
N LEU A 39 17.06 8.88 9.96
CA LEU A 39 15.86 9.66 10.26
C LEU A 39 16.20 11.13 10.11
N ASP A 40 15.65 11.73 9.06
CA ASP A 40 15.64 13.17 8.90
C ASP A 40 14.54 13.77 9.78
N LYS A 41 14.94 14.47 10.84
CA LYS A 41 14.01 15.08 11.81
C LYS A 41 13.34 16.34 11.26
N ASP A 42 13.97 17.02 10.30
CA ASP A 42 13.46 18.28 9.75
C ASP A 42 12.33 18.01 8.76
N ASP A 43 12.53 17.06 7.85
CA ASP A 43 11.53 16.65 6.86
C ASP A 43 10.60 15.51 7.35
N ASN A 44 10.85 14.99 8.56
CA ASN A 44 10.17 13.85 9.15
C ASN A 44 10.14 12.64 8.20
N ILE A 45 11.33 12.24 7.74
CA ILE A 45 11.54 11.14 6.78
C ILE A 45 12.42 10.07 7.41
N LEU A 46 11.88 8.86 7.56
CA LEU A 46 12.63 7.67 7.94
C LEU A 46 13.04 6.89 6.68
N ILE A 47 14.33 6.81 6.41
CA ILE A 47 14.92 6.07 5.29
C ILE A 47 15.42 4.71 5.81
N LEU A 48 14.88 3.64 5.23
CA LEU A 48 15.23 2.26 5.48
C LEU A 48 16.07 1.73 4.32
N ASN A 49 17.38 1.62 4.52
CA ASN A 49 18.39 1.30 3.49
C ASN A 49 19.36 0.18 3.91
N ASP A 50 19.01 -0.56 4.96
CA ASP A 50 19.78 -1.71 5.47
C ASP A 50 19.62 -3.01 4.65
N GLY A 51 18.81 -2.99 3.58
CA GLY A 51 18.61 -4.14 2.69
C GLY A 51 17.80 -5.29 3.30
N ILE A 52 17.27 -5.15 4.51
CA ILE A 52 16.51 -6.21 5.19
C ILE A 52 15.05 -6.19 4.72
N LEU A 53 14.59 -7.35 4.25
CA LEU A 53 13.22 -7.56 3.79
C LEU A 53 12.25 -7.64 4.98
N ARG A 54 11.34 -6.66 5.11
CA ARG A 54 10.41 -6.56 6.24
C ARG A 54 8.95 -6.46 5.82
N GLY A 55 8.08 -7.06 6.61
CA GLY A 55 6.63 -6.92 6.47
C GLY A 55 6.07 -5.79 7.33
N THR A 56 4.84 -5.39 7.05
CA THR A 56 4.06 -4.44 7.87
C THR A 56 4.69 -3.07 8.06
N ILE A 57 5.52 -2.64 7.10
CA ILE A 57 6.12 -1.30 7.09
C ILE A 57 5.01 -0.25 7.01
N GLY A 58 5.03 0.74 7.92
CA GLY A 58 4.00 1.78 7.99
C GLY A 58 2.62 1.27 8.43
N ALA A 59 2.50 0.05 8.97
CA ALA A 59 1.22 -0.47 9.42
C ALA A 59 0.69 0.34 10.61
N ARG A 60 -0.58 0.76 10.55
CA ARG A 60 -1.24 1.60 11.56
C ARG A 60 -0.58 2.97 11.81
N MET A 61 0.22 3.46 10.86
CA MET A 61 0.80 4.78 10.95
C MET A 61 -0.30 5.85 11.00
N ASP A 62 -0.26 6.69 12.04
CA ASP A 62 -1.28 7.73 12.33
C ASP A 62 -0.68 9.13 12.53
N CYS A 63 0.60 9.28 12.19
CA CYS A 63 1.30 10.55 12.20
C CYS A 63 1.60 11.01 10.77
N ARG A 64 1.84 12.31 10.61
CA ARG A 64 2.26 12.89 9.33
C ARG A 64 3.77 12.77 9.20
N GLY A 65 4.21 11.69 8.55
CA GLY A 65 5.62 11.40 8.30
C GLY A 65 5.80 10.59 7.03
N THR A 66 7.04 10.44 6.57
CA THR A 66 7.35 9.64 5.39
C THR A 66 8.30 8.50 5.74
N VAL A 67 7.92 7.27 5.43
CA VAL A 67 8.82 6.11 5.52
C VAL A 67 9.25 5.73 4.11
N ARG A 68 10.54 5.84 3.81
CA ARG A 68 11.14 5.47 2.52
C ARG A 68 11.94 4.18 2.65
N VAL A 69 11.71 3.22 1.78
CA VAL A 69 12.39 1.92 1.75
C VAL A 69 13.22 1.81 0.48
N GLU A 70 14.54 1.77 0.63
CA GLU A 70 15.49 1.52 -0.45
C GLU A 70 15.65 0.03 -0.66
N GLY A 71 14.64 -0.60 -1.27
CA GLY A 71 14.64 -2.03 -1.52
C GLY A 71 13.23 -2.60 -1.61
N ASN A 72 13.11 -3.90 -1.32
CA ASN A 72 11.85 -4.62 -1.32
C ASN A 72 11.20 -4.60 0.06
N ALA A 73 9.87 -4.60 0.08
CA ALA A 73 9.07 -4.85 1.25
C ALA A 73 8.40 -6.23 1.15
N TYR A 74 8.14 -6.85 2.30
CA TYR A 74 7.38 -8.10 2.38
C TYR A 74 5.87 -7.79 2.45
N ASN A 75 5.10 -8.67 3.08
CA ASN A 75 3.65 -8.55 3.16
C ASN A 75 3.18 -7.42 4.08
N GLY A 76 2.02 -6.83 3.77
CA GLY A 76 1.29 -5.94 4.67
C GLY A 76 1.82 -4.51 4.77
N THR A 77 2.61 -4.03 3.82
CA THR A 77 3.04 -2.62 3.76
C THR A 77 1.83 -1.69 3.77
N GLY A 78 1.81 -0.70 4.67
CA GLY A 78 0.70 0.24 4.82
C GLY A 78 -0.61 -0.37 5.36
N LEU A 79 -0.58 -1.56 5.96
CA LEU A 79 -1.76 -2.21 6.53
C LEU A 79 -2.39 -1.33 7.62
N LEU A 80 -3.69 -1.03 7.52
CA LEU A 80 -4.43 -0.19 8.49
C LEU A 80 -3.85 1.23 8.67
N MET A 81 -3.03 1.72 7.74
CA MET A 81 -2.48 3.07 7.81
C MET A 81 -3.58 4.14 7.71
N ARG A 82 -3.43 5.21 8.48
CA ARG A 82 -4.40 6.32 8.58
C ARG A 82 -3.82 7.64 8.09
N GLN A 83 -2.53 7.88 8.31
CA GLN A 83 -1.84 9.11 7.92
C GLN A 83 -0.40 8.83 7.51
N GLY A 84 0.23 9.81 6.84
CA GLY A 84 1.62 9.74 6.39
C GLY A 84 1.78 9.22 4.96
N ILE A 85 3.03 8.95 4.60
CA ILE A 85 3.43 8.42 3.29
C ILE A 85 4.38 7.24 3.50
N VAL A 86 4.13 6.13 2.82
CA VAL A 86 5.08 5.02 2.73
C VAL A 86 5.54 4.90 1.29
N TYR A 87 6.84 4.93 1.06
CA TYR A 87 7.47 4.88 -0.25
C TYR A 87 8.41 3.68 -0.34
N VAL A 88 8.21 2.79 -1.30
CA VAL A 88 9.06 1.60 -1.52
C VAL A 88 9.61 1.66 -2.94
N GLU A 89 10.94 1.67 -3.04
CA GLU A 89 11.67 1.72 -4.31
C GLU A 89 11.56 0.40 -5.10
N GLY A 90 11.50 -0.73 -4.40
CA GLY A 90 11.39 -2.06 -4.99
C GLY A 90 9.97 -2.60 -5.04
N ASN A 91 9.86 -3.92 -4.91
CA ASN A 91 8.60 -4.66 -4.89
C ASN A 91 8.01 -4.71 -3.48
N ALA A 92 6.71 -4.99 -3.36
CA ALA A 92 6.07 -5.29 -2.09
C ALA A 92 5.25 -6.58 -2.15
N GLY A 93 5.04 -7.21 -0.99
CA GLY A 93 4.32 -8.47 -0.89
C GLY A 93 2.79 -8.31 -0.90
N MET A 94 2.13 -9.38 -0.44
CA MET A 94 0.67 -9.50 -0.36
C MET A 94 0.08 -8.49 0.62
N ASN A 95 -1.20 -8.16 0.44
CA ASN A 95 -1.97 -7.28 1.33
C ASN A 95 -1.39 -5.86 1.47
N THR A 96 -0.59 -5.41 0.51
CA THR A 96 -0.08 -4.04 0.47
C THR A 96 -1.24 -3.05 0.39
N GLY A 97 -1.30 -2.09 1.31
CA GLY A 97 -2.40 -1.14 1.45
C GLY A 97 -3.73 -1.78 1.88
N SER A 98 -3.73 -3.00 2.43
CA SER A 98 -4.97 -3.59 2.92
C SER A 98 -5.53 -2.80 4.10
N ARG A 99 -6.86 -2.61 4.12
CA ARG A 99 -7.57 -1.80 5.12
C ARG A 99 -7.01 -0.38 5.29
N LEU A 100 -6.39 0.16 4.24
CA LEU A 100 -5.90 1.55 4.22
C LEU A 100 -7.08 2.49 4.48
N ALA A 101 -6.92 3.37 5.46
CA ALA A 101 -7.95 4.27 5.98
C ALA A 101 -7.49 5.74 5.95
N GLY A 102 -6.47 6.02 5.13
CA GLY A 102 -5.90 7.34 4.89
C GLY A 102 -4.40 7.25 4.61
N GLY A 103 -3.78 8.40 4.32
CA GLY A 103 -2.38 8.45 3.88
C GLY A 103 -2.16 7.93 2.45
N THR A 104 -0.89 7.82 2.07
CA THR A 104 -0.47 7.42 0.73
C THR A 104 0.58 6.32 0.79
N VAL A 105 0.36 5.22 0.08
CA VAL A 105 1.33 4.13 -0.07
C VAL A 105 1.78 4.07 -1.52
N VAL A 106 3.10 4.07 -1.75
CA VAL A 106 3.70 4.16 -3.07
C VAL A 106 4.71 3.05 -3.23
N ILE A 107 4.48 2.16 -4.20
CA ILE A 107 5.38 1.06 -4.55
C ILE A 107 5.81 1.26 -6.01
N ARG A 108 7.10 1.54 -6.25
CA ARG A 108 7.61 1.68 -7.63
C ARG A 108 7.66 0.34 -8.37
N GLY A 109 7.78 -0.76 -7.65
CA GLY A 109 7.81 -2.12 -8.18
C GLY A 109 6.44 -2.80 -8.30
N LYS A 110 6.50 -4.13 -8.39
CA LYS A 110 5.33 -5.01 -8.43
C LYS A 110 4.82 -5.27 -7.02
N VAL A 111 3.52 -5.50 -6.91
CA VAL A 111 2.89 -6.02 -5.71
C VAL A 111 2.29 -7.40 -5.97
N ASP A 112 2.20 -8.22 -4.93
CA ASP A 112 1.51 -9.50 -5.00
C ASP A 112 -0.02 -9.31 -4.94
N GLU A 113 -0.75 -10.28 -4.38
CA GLU A 113 -2.20 -10.30 -4.36
C GLU A 113 -2.81 -9.42 -3.26
N PHE A 114 -4.09 -9.08 -3.42
CA PHE A 114 -4.90 -8.36 -2.44
C PHE A 114 -4.41 -6.94 -2.12
N ALA A 115 -3.75 -6.29 -3.09
CA ALA A 115 -3.39 -4.89 -2.98
C ALA A 115 -4.65 -4.02 -2.80
N GLY A 116 -4.69 -3.21 -1.75
CA GLY A 116 -5.85 -2.35 -1.43
C GLY A 116 -7.10 -3.10 -0.96
N ALA A 117 -6.99 -4.39 -0.59
CA ALA A 117 -8.16 -5.14 -0.11
C ALA A 117 -8.74 -4.53 1.16
N TYR A 118 -10.07 -4.36 1.23
CA TYR A 118 -10.79 -3.72 2.33
C TYR A 118 -10.41 -2.25 2.58
N MET A 119 -9.79 -1.57 1.62
CA MET A 119 -9.43 -0.15 1.71
C MET A 119 -10.69 0.72 1.86
N ARG A 120 -10.63 1.70 2.76
CA ARG A 120 -11.73 2.63 3.07
C ARG A 120 -11.47 4.04 2.54
N SER A 121 -10.22 4.48 2.55
CA SER A 121 -9.79 5.80 2.07
C SER A 121 -8.26 5.84 1.89
N GLY A 122 -7.73 6.93 1.35
CA GLY A 122 -6.30 7.10 1.06
C GLY A 122 -5.96 6.84 -0.41
N SER A 123 -4.66 6.76 -0.71
CA SER A 123 -4.16 6.50 -2.06
C SER A 123 -3.12 5.39 -2.06
N LEU A 124 -3.32 4.38 -2.91
CA LEU A 124 -2.34 3.31 -3.15
C LEU A 124 -1.83 3.43 -4.58
N VAL A 125 -0.53 3.67 -4.77
CA VAL A 125 0.13 3.84 -6.06
C VAL A 125 1.08 2.67 -6.29
N ILE A 126 0.86 1.91 -7.35
CA ILE A 126 1.63 0.70 -7.67
C ILE A 126 1.98 0.67 -9.17
N LYS A 127 2.96 -0.13 -9.57
CA LYS A 127 3.26 -0.33 -11.00
C LYS A 127 2.41 -1.44 -11.62
N GLU A 128 2.27 -2.56 -10.90
CA GLU A 128 1.62 -3.79 -11.35
C GLU A 128 1.25 -4.64 -10.12
N ALA A 129 0.18 -5.42 -10.21
CA ALA A 129 -0.27 -6.35 -9.16
C ALA A 129 -0.59 -7.73 -9.75
N LYS A 130 -0.38 -8.79 -8.95
CA LYS A 130 -0.71 -10.17 -9.37
C LYS A 130 -2.21 -10.45 -9.45
N GLY A 131 -3.01 -9.94 -8.50
CA GLY A 131 -4.39 -10.39 -8.35
C GLY A 131 -5.20 -9.65 -7.29
N TYR A 132 -6.53 -9.75 -7.41
CA TYR A 132 -7.50 -9.36 -6.38
C TYR A 132 -7.38 -7.91 -5.89
N VAL A 133 -6.98 -7.00 -6.78
CA VAL A 133 -6.80 -5.59 -6.43
C VAL A 133 -8.13 -4.97 -6.03
N GLY A 134 -8.13 -4.29 -4.88
CA GLY A 134 -9.31 -3.58 -4.36
C GLY A 134 -10.46 -4.50 -3.93
N ALA A 135 -10.19 -5.78 -3.67
CA ALA A 135 -11.21 -6.72 -3.16
C ALA A 135 -11.90 -6.16 -1.91
N ASN A 136 -13.22 -6.06 -1.93
CA ASN A 136 -14.03 -5.51 -0.84
C ASN A 136 -13.63 -4.08 -0.39
N MET A 137 -13.03 -3.26 -1.26
CA MET A 137 -12.77 -1.86 -0.94
C MET A 137 -14.09 -1.08 -0.79
N THR A 138 -14.18 -0.17 0.18
CA THR A 138 -15.36 0.69 0.39
C THR A 138 -15.08 2.16 0.08
N GLY A 139 -13.82 2.52 -0.23
CA GLY A 139 -13.45 3.85 -0.66
C GLY A 139 -11.94 4.01 -0.90
N GLY A 140 -11.51 5.23 -1.20
CA GLY A 140 -10.12 5.53 -1.59
C GLY A 140 -9.84 5.22 -3.06
N ALA A 141 -8.59 5.45 -3.48
CA ALA A 141 -8.17 5.28 -4.87
C ALA A 141 -6.91 4.44 -4.99
N ILE A 142 -6.93 3.50 -5.94
CA ILE A 142 -5.77 2.69 -6.31
C ILE A 142 -5.31 3.11 -7.71
N PHE A 143 -4.03 3.42 -7.86
CA PHE A 143 -3.41 3.82 -9.12
C PHE A 143 -2.43 2.75 -9.56
N SER A 144 -2.55 2.26 -10.79
CA SER A 144 -1.64 1.27 -11.36
C SER A 144 -1.13 1.69 -12.74
N LYS A 145 0.20 1.64 -12.94
CA LYS A 145 0.80 1.94 -14.25
C LYS A 145 0.37 0.93 -15.32
N LYS A 146 0.24 -0.35 -14.97
CA LYS A 146 -0.32 -1.39 -15.85
C LYS A 146 -1.79 -1.66 -15.52
N LYS A 147 -2.52 -2.23 -16.48
CA LYS A 147 -3.85 -2.80 -16.21
C LYS A 147 -3.68 -4.02 -15.31
N VAL A 148 -4.48 -4.08 -14.24
CA VAL A 148 -4.36 -5.13 -13.22
C VAL A 148 -5.67 -5.90 -13.07
N PRO A 149 -5.60 -7.20 -12.74
CA PRO A 149 -6.75 -7.98 -12.34
C PRO A 149 -7.28 -7.44 -11.00
N HIS A 150 -8.47 -6.83 -11.05
CA HIS A 150 -9.16 -6.26 -9.90
C HIS A 150 -10.37 -7.12 -9.52
N SER A 151 -10.78 -7.03 -8.27
CA SER A 151 -11.96 -7.70 -7.75
C SER A 151 -13.05 -6.70 -7.38
N PRO A 152 -14.33 -7.09 -7.48
CA PRO A 152 -15.42 -6.24 -6.99
C PRO A 152 -15.20 -5.78 -5.54
N PRO A 153 -15.60 -4.55 -5.18
CA PRO A 153 -16.30 -3.56 -6.02
C PRO A 153 -15.35 -2.63 -6.80
N ALA A 154 -14.04 -2.88 -6.80
CA ALA A 154 -13.10 -2.02 -7.52
C ALA A 154 -13.42 -2.01 -9.02
N THR A 155 -13.48 -0.83 -9.63
CA THR A 155 -13.70 -0.68 -11.07
C THR A 155 -12.75 0.37 -11.65
N PRO A 156 -12.28 0.20 -12.90
CA PRO A 156 -11.45 1.20 -13.54
C PRO A 156 -12.29 2.46 -13.84
N VAL A 157 -11.80 3.61 -13.39
CA VAL A 157 -12.44 4.91 -13.55
C VAL A 157 -11.49 5.89 -14.24
N LYS A 158 -12.03 6.98 -14.80
CA LYS A 158 -11.22 8.00 -15.48
C LYS A 158 -10.31 8.71 -14.47
N ASN A 159 -9.04 8.85 -14.83
CA ASN A 159 -8.07 9.56 -14.01
C ASN A 159 -8.24 11.09 -14.16
N SER A 160 -8.53 11.79 -13.05
CA SER A 160 -8.74 13.26 -13.03
C SER A 160 -7.41 14.03 -13.16
N ALA A 161 -7.49 15.33 -13.48
CA ALA A 161 -6.30 16.18 -13.57
C ALA A 161 -5.58 16.35 -12.22
N GLU A 162 -6.33 16.40 -11.13
CA GLU A 162 -5.80 16.52 -9.77
C GLU A 162 -4.99 15.30 -9.38
N ASN A 163 -5.48 14.11 -9.70
CA ASN A 163 -4.77 12.86 -9.44
C ASN A 163 -3.45 12.78 -10.21
N ARG A 164 -3.41 13.28 -11.45
CA ARG A 164 -2.16 13.35 -12.22
C ARG A 164 -1.14 14.29 -11.58
N LYS A 165 -1.59 15.44 -11.04
CA LYS A 165 -0.72 16.34 -10.27
C LYS A 165 -0.22 15.68 -9.00
N MET A 166 -1.08 14.92 -8.31
CA MET A 166 -0.68 14.13 -7.14
C MET A 166 0.39 13.10 -7.50
N LEU A 167 0.17 12.32 -8.57
CA LEU A 167 1.14 11.32 -9.05
C LEU A 167 2.48 11.94 -9.46
N HIS A 168 2.47 13.08 -10.16
CA HIS A 168 3.68 13.84 -10.49
C HIS A 168 4.47 14.21 -9.23
N ARG A 169 3.79 14.75 -8.20
CA ARG A 169 4.42 15.15 -6.94
C ARG A 169 4.96 13.96 -6.15
N VAL A 170 4.17 12.91 -6.02
CA VAL A 170 4.47 11.76 -5.15
C VAL A 170 5.52 10.85 -5.75
N LEU A 171 5.49 10.61 -7.07
CA LEU A 171 6.45 9.72 -7.74
C LEU A 171 7.68 10.46 -8.29
N GLY A 172 7.63 11.80 -8.42
CA GLY A 172 8.67 12.59 -9.07
C GLY A 172 8.80 12.34 -10.57
N ILE A 173 7.73 11.84 -11.22
CA ILE A 173 7.72 11.48 -12.65
C ILE A 173 7.15 12.61 -13.50
N GLY A 174 7.46 12.67 -14.80
CA GLY A 174 6.88 13.68 -15.70
C GLY A 174 5.34 13.61 -15.80
N GLN A 175 4.70 14.73 -16.13
CA GLN A 175 3.23 14.81 -16.25
C GLN A 175 2.65 13.82 -17.28
N LEU A 176 3.37 13.60 -18.38
CA LEU A 176 2.98 12.62 -19.41
C LEU A 176 3.02 11.20 -18.87
N GLU A 177 4.02 10.86 -18.04
CA GLU A 177 4.10 9.53 -17.43
C GLU A 177 2.98 9.32 -16.41
N ALA A 178 2.59 10.35 -15.66
CA ALA A 178 1.45 10.31 -14.74
C ALA A 178 0.11 10.05 -15.46
N MET A 179 -0.02 10.36 -16.76
CA MET A 179 -1.22 10.06 -17.55
C MET A 179 -1.40 8.57 -17.83
N LEU A 180 -0.32 7.77 -17.77
CA LEU A 180 -0.35 6.33 -18.05
C LEU A 180 -0.95 5.52 -16.89
N TYR A 181 -1.15 6.13 -15.72
CA TYR A 181 -1.70 5.45 -14.57
C TYR A 181 -3.21 5.27 -14.71
N ASN A 182 -3.62 4.01 -14.62
CA ASN A 182 -5.02 3.59 -14.47
C ASN A 182 -5.46 3.85 -13.04
N LYS A 183 -6.70 4.30 -12.87
CA LYS A 183 -7.31 4.55 -11.56
C LYS A 183 -8.40 3.52 -11.31
N TYR A 184 -8.44 2.99 -10.10
CA TYR A 184 -9.48 2.08 -9.62
C TYR A 184 -10.10 2.67 -8.35
N GLU A 185 -11.43 2.73 -8.33
CA GLU A 185 -12.23 3.18 -7.19
C GLU A 185 -13.41 2.22 -7.00
N VAL A 186 -14.17 2.42 -5.93
CA VAL A 186 -15.45 1.74 -5.73
C VAL A 186 -16.36 2.07 -6.91
N GLY A 187 -16.66 1.07 -7.74
CA GLY A 187 -17.71 1.18 -8.73
C GLY A 187 -19.08 1.12 -8.05
N ALA A 188 -20.09 1.71 -8.67
CA ALA A 188 -21.47 1.41 -8.33
C ALA A 188 -21.66 -0.12 -8.36
N GLU A 189 -22.29 -0.68 -7.33
CA GLU A 189 -22.51 -2.12 -7.20
C GLU A 189 -23.09 -2.68 -8.50
N LYS A 190 -22.25 -3.36 -9.27
CA LYS A 190 -22.76 -4.26 -10.31
C LYS A 190 -23.13 -5.52 -9.57
N GLU A 191 -24.43 -5.71 -9.39
CA GLU A 191 -24.99 -6.93 -8.80
C GLU A 191 -24.22 -8.15 -9.32
N GLN A 192 -23.62 -8.89 -8.40
CA GLN A 192 -22.75 -9.99 -8.75
C GLN A 192 -23.66 -11.17 -9.12
N TYR A 193 -23.71 -11.52 -10.40
CA TYR A 193 -24.49 -12.64 -10.88
C TYR A 193 -23.60 -13.88 -11.07
N MET A 194 -23.95 -14.99 -10.43
CA MET A 194 -23.35 -16.30 -10.68
C MET A 194 -24.06 -16.97 -11.87
N LYS A 195 -23.28 -17.47 -12.83
CA LYS A 195 -23.80 -18.30 -13.93
C LYS A 195 -24.05 -19.71 -13.40
N VAL A 196 -25.33 -20.06 -13.23
CA VAL A 196 -25.77 -21.41 -12.88
C VAL A 196 -26.14 -22.14 -14.16
N HIS A 197 -25.48 -23.27 -14.41
CA HIS A 197 -25.85 -24.17 -15.50
C HIS A 197 -26.95 -25.09 -15.01
N MET A 198 -28.10 -25.03 -15.68
CA MET A 198 -29.25 -25.88 -15.40
C MET A 198 -29.08 -27.25 -16.08
N ARG A 199 -29.85 -28.24 -15.61
CA ARG A 199 -29.81 -29.61 -16.13
C ARG A 199 -30.26 -29.72 -17.59
N ASP A 200 -31.04 -28.76 -18.06
CA ASP A 200 -31.53 -28.64 -19.45
C ASP A 200 -30.51 -27.97 -20.39
N GLY A 201 -29.32 -27.60 -19.88
CA GLY A 201 -28.28 -26.91 -20.65
C GLY A 201 -28.45 -25.39 -20.73
N SER A 202 -29.51 -24.83 -20.14
CA SER A 202 -29.68 -23.37 -20.06
C SER A 202 -28.73 -22.75 -19.01
N VAL A 203 -28.33 -21.50 -19.25
CA VAL A 203 -27.49 -20.72 -18.32
C VAL A 203 -28.33 -19.62 -17.69
N VAL A 204 -28.49 -19.67 -16.37
CA VAL A 204 -29.25 -18.68 -15.60
C VAL A 204 -28.29 -17.82 -14.79
N LEU A 205 -28.51 -16.51 -14.80
CA LEU A 205 -27.81 -15.56 -13.93
C LEU A 205 -28.54 -15.49 -12.59
N ARG A 206 -27.92 -15.99 -11.52
CA ARG A 206 -28.47 -15.90 -10.15
C ARG A 206 -27.71 -14.82 -9.39
N LYS A 207 -28.42 -13.88 -8.76
CA LYS A 207 -27.81 -12.91 -7.85
C LYS A 207 -27.11 -13.68 -6.72
N VAL A 208 -25.84 -13.34 -6.47
CA VAL A 208 -25.10 -13.83 -5.30
C VAL A 208 -25.68 -13.06 -4.11
N GLU A 209 -26.48 -13.73 -3.29
CA GLU A 209 -26.93 -13.24 -1.98
C GLU A 209 -25.78 -13.28 -0.96
#